data_AF-A0A9E7AIK6-F1
#
_entry.id   AF-A0A9E7AIK6-F1
#
_cell.length_a   1.000
_cell.length_b   1.000
_cell.length_c   1.000
_cell.angle_alpha   90.00
_cell.angle_beta   90.00
_cell.angle_gamma   90.00
#
_symmetry.space_group_name_H-M   'P 1'
#
loop_
_entity.id
_entity.type
_entity.pdbx_description
1 polymer ?
#
loop_
_entity_poly.entity_id
_entity_poly.type
_entity_poly.pdbx_seq_one_letter_code
_entity_poly.pdbx_strand_id
1 'polypeptide(L)'
;MSETWRTPNFDESAGEQSSGQAADSASSSGGYANPYPGQGSYPGAGYDGAAGAPGVGAASAAGAGYPGATPGYSGATPGYPGAGGSATSGAGSYPGATPGYPGGYPGAASYPGAGSYPSGGAYPGAGYGPGSNGAANFYVYKPGIIPLRPLSIGDIYQGAFAAIKTNTRTMFGFTAALLGVVLVISIATNYAIINLVLPNYLSPNSPYATAFISLSGSFSQLGGSLLQVLATVLLSGLIVVAVSRSVLGRVASSKEVWERTKSKFLPLIGLNIITSIISGLMMIIGIVVFFVLLASAASTAETETELFQNLGISLVGLLILMLASVLVSSYLSIKFSVAPPAMVLENLGVFAALGRSWRLTRGNFWRLLGINILTAIITFMVASIFLGITEALGAIFVVVGSSSPEDILASLNTIYILTMVMSTIAQLLILPFTSSVNALLYIDLRMRKEGLDVELRNAVAEQQAQ
;
A
#
# COMPACT_ATOMS: atom_id res chain seq x y z
N MET A 1 -3.61 20.44 18.71
CA MET A 1 -2.18 20.49 18.31
C MET A 1 -2.12 20.03 16.88
N SER A 2 -1.85 20.95 15.95
CA SER A 2 -2.28 20.82 14.56
C SER A 2 -1.36 21.63 13.62
N GLU A 3 -0.21 21.05 13.27
CA GLU A 3 0.74 21.62 12.31
C GLU A 3 1.38 20.52 11.44
N THR A 4 0.71 20.07 10.37
CA THR A 4 1.33 19.21 9.34
C THR A 4 0.93 19.58 7.90
N TRP A 5 0.37 20.77 7.66
CA TRP A 5 0.08 21.29 6.32
C TRP A 5 0.40 22.79 6.23
N ARG A 6 1.66 23.13 5.93
CA ARG A 6 2.00 24.44 5.33
C ARG A 6 2.28 24.24 3.84
N THR A 7 1.68 25.08 3.00
CA THR A 7 2.04 25.23 1.60
C THR A 7 3.40 25.92 1.47
N PRO A 8 4.28 25.51 0.55
CA PRO A 8 5.41 26.34 0.14
C PRO A 8 4.90 27.56 -0.63
N ASN A 9 5.38 28.75 -0.28
CA ASN A 9 5.12 29.96 -1.05
C ASN A 9 5.95 29.94 -2.35
N PHE A 10 5.38 30.43 -3.44
CA PHE A 10 6.06 30.60 -4.73
C PHE A 10 5.83 32.02 -5.22
N ASP A 11 6.91 32.81 -5.27
CA ASP A 11 6.96 34.10 -5.95
C ASP A 11 8.08 34.06 -7.01
N GLU A 12 7.98 34.95 -8.00
CA GLU A 12 8.64 34.79 -9.29
C GLU A 12 10.10 35.30 -9.34
N SER A 13 10.91 34.67 -10.19
CA SER A 13 11.48 35.34 -11.38
C SER A 13 12.33 34.38 -12.21
N ALA A 14 12.45 34.64 -13.51
CA ALA A 14 13.31 33.92 -14.44
C ALA A 14 13.99 34.89 -15.42
N GLY A 15 15.28 34.66 -15.68
CA GLY A 15 16.17 35.58 -16.40
C GLY A 15 17.44 35.82 -15.59
N GLU A 16 18.64 35.94 -16.15
CA GLU A 16 19.03 35.88 -17.57
C GLU A 16 20.42 35.27 -17.76
N GLN A 17 20.63 34.65 -18.93
CA GLN A 17 21.85 34.52 -19.74
C GLN A 17 23.20 34.04 -19.13
N SER A 18 24.10 33.62 -20.01
CA SER A 18 25.42 33.09 -19.71
C SER A 18 26.52 33.92 -20.37
N SER A 19 27.50 34.35 -19.60
CA SER A 19 28.86 34.68 -20.06
C SER A 19 29.85 34.27 -18.95
N GLY A 20 31.16 34.19 -19.26
CA GLY A 20 32.14 33.52 -18.41
C GLY A 20 33.49 34.22 -18.28
N GLN A 21 34.54 33.43 -18.03
CA GLN A 21 35.92 33.83 -17.68
C GLN A 21 36.09 34.32 -16.21
N ALA A 22 37.35 34.38 -15.75
CA ALA A 22 37.70 34.47 -14.32
C ALA A 22 39.04 35.20 -14.08
N ALA A 23 39.24 35.75 -12.86
CA ALA A 23 40.56 35.98 -12.23
C ALA A 23 40.47 36.31 -10.73
N ASP A 24 41.28 35.63 -9.92
CA ASP A 24 42.16 36.08 -8.82
C ASP A 24 41.76 37.14 -7.74
N SER A 25 41.93 36.70 -6.48
CA SER A 25 42.78 37.29 -5.41
C SER A 25 42.21 38.14 -4.23
N ALA A 26 42.86 37.90 -3.08
CA ALA A 26 43.21 38.82 -1.97
C ALA A 26 42.14 39.53 -1.08
N SER A 27 41.92 38.92 0.10
CA SER A 27 41.81 39.52 1.45
C SER A 27 41.91 41.06 1.66
N SER A 28 41.05 41.63 2.55
CA SER A 28 41.41 42.01 3.95
C SER A 28 40.39 42.91 4.68
N SER A 29 40.38 42.82 6.02
CA SER A 29 40.01 43.83 7.06
C SER A 29 38.57 44.37 7.26
N GLY A 30 38.25 44.67 8.54
CA GLY A 30 37.19 45.61 9.00
C GLY A 30 35.72 45.13 8.98
N GLY A 31 34.94 45.10 10.08
CA GLY A 31 35.25 45.32 11.49
C GLY A 31 34.57 46.55 12.12
N TYR A 32 33.29 46.43 12.52
CA TYR A 32 32.61 47.38 13.43
C TYR A 32 31.68 46.66 14.41
N ALA A 33 31.52 47.23 15.61
CA ALA A 33 30.73 46.68 16.71
C ALA A 33 29.65 47.68 17.19
N ASN A 34 28.63 47.19 17.88
CA ASN A 34 27.52 48.01 18.41
C ASN A 34 27.25 47.66 19.90
N PRO A 35 27.62 48.53 20.87
CA PRO A 35 27.46 48.27 22.30
C PRO A 35 26.39 49.12 22.99
N TYR A 36 25.50 48.50 23.79
CA TYR A 36 24.65 49.21 24.76
C TYR A 36 24.19 48.31 25.93
N PRO A 37 24.68 48.54 27.16
CA PRO A 37 24.07 47.98 28.39
C PRO A 37 23.94 48.97 29.57
N GLY A 38 22.81 48.93 30.30
CA GLY A 38 22.53 49.66 31.56
C GLY A 38 21.02 49.59 31.91
N GLN A 39 20.57 49.10 33.07
CA GLN A 39 20.49 49.72 34.43
C GLN A 39 19.54 50.94 34.51
N GLY A 40 18.67 51.11 35.52
CA GLY A 40 18.33 50.34 36.74
C GLY A 40 16.90 50.71 37.25
N SER A 41 16.22 49.91 38.08
CA SER A 41 16.34 49.81 39.56
C SER A 41 15.71 50.97 40.37
N TYR A 42 14.51 50.76 40.94
CA TYR A 42 13.97 51.50 42.12
C TYR A 42 12.88 50.69 42.85
N PRO A 43 12.86 50.64 44.20
CA PRO A 43 11.77 50.08 45.01
C PRO A 43 10.98 51.15 45.80
N GLY A 44 9.77 50.82 46.25
CA GLY A 44 8.98 51.65 47.17
C GLY A 44 7.76 50.90 47.70
N ALA A 45 7.46 51.03 48.99
CA ALA A 45 6.32 50.37 49.65
C ALA A 45 5.38 51.40 50.29
N GLY A 46 4.08 51.08 50.29
CA GLY A 46 3.02 51.82 50.95
C GLY A 46 1.96 50.84 51.48
N TYR A 47 1.16 51.29 52.45
CA TYR A 47 0.36 50.44 53.34
C TYR A 47 -1.14 50.78 53.27
N ASP A 48 -1.93 50.16 54.16
CA ASP A 48 -3.38 50.27 54.35
C ASP A 48 -4.24 49.51 53.31
N GLY A 49 -5.28 48.72 53.67
CA GLY A 49 -5.76 48.34 54.99
C GLY A 49 -7.00 47.40 54.94
N ALA A 50 -7.56 47.07 56.12
CA ALA A 50 -8.87 46.43 56.35
C ALA A 50 -9.11 44.92 55.97
N ALA A 51 -8.87 44.05 56.96
CA ALA A 51 -9.77 43.03 57.54
C ALA A 51 -10.67 42.09 56.67
N GLY A 52 -10.66 40.78 57.00
CA GLY A 52 -11.79 39.86 56.70
C GLY A 52 -11.46 38.36 56.53
N ALA A 53 -11.41 37.59 57.62
CA ALA A 53 -11.45 36.10 57.63
C ALA A 53 -12.76 35.64 58.33
N PRO A 54 -13.29 34.39 58.22
CA PRO A 54 -12.63 33.06 58.19
C PRO A 54 -13.00 32.21 56.93
N GLY A 55 -12.71 30.91 56.71
CA GLY A 55 -12.42 29.74 57.58
C GLY A 55 -13.73 29.04 58.03
N VAL A 56 -13.94 27.71 58.04
CA VAL A 56 -13.17 26.47 57.75
C VAL A 56 -14.15 25.41 57.15
N GLY A 57 -13.77 24.33 56.45
CA GLY A 57 -13.36 22.99 56.97
C GLY A 57 -14.45 22.24 57.78
N ALA A 58 -14.73 20.92 57.65
CA ALA A 58 -14.32 19.85 56.73
C ALA A 58 -15.16 18.54 56.99
N ALA A 59 -15.08 17.51 56.12
CA ALA A 59 -15.58 16.11 56.33
C ALA A 59 -17.13 15.94 56.46
N SER A 60 -17.81 14.78 56.43
CA SER A 60 -17.61 13.37 55.93
C SER A 60 -18.92 12.55 56.15
N ALA A 61 -19.25 11.40 55.53
CA ALA A 61 -18.87 10.75 54.25
C ALA A 61 -19.71 9.45 54.05
N ALA A 62 -19.79 8.94 52.80
CA ALA A 62 -20.29 7.60 52.37
C ALA A 62 -21.80 7.23 52.52
N GLY A 63 -22.29 6.34 51.64
CA GLY A 63 -23.66 5.76 51.65
C GLY A 63 -24.23 5.51 50.24
N ALA A 64 -25.01 4.44 50.04
CA ALA A 64 -25.57 4.07 48.72
C ALA A 64 -27.01 3.51 48.81
N GLY A 65 -27.83 3.64 47.75
CA GLY A 65 -29.15 3.02 47.65
C GLY A 65 -30.06 3.52 46.50
N TYR A 66 -30.84 2.61 45.91
CA TYR A 66 -31.94 2.80 44.94
C TYR A 66 -33.26 2.30 45.60
N PRO A 67 -34.47 2.35 44.98
CA PRO A 67 -35.13 3.36 44.12
C PRO A 67 -36.63 3.62 44.48
N GLY A 68 -37.34 4.53 43.77
CA GLY A 68 -38.75 4.27 43.35
C GLY A 68 -39.87 5.34 43.52
N ALA A 69 -40.93 5.14 42.72
CA ALA A 69 -42.34 5.63 42.84
C ALA A 69 -42.79 7.04 42.36
N THR A 70 -44.10 7.14 42.06
CA THR A 70 -44.94 8.22 41.46
C THR A 70 -46.09 8.61 42.46
N PRO A 71 -47.25 9.30 42.18
CA PRO A 71 -47.86 9.84 40.93
C PRO A 71 -48.68 11.18 40.99
N GLY A 72 -49.28 11.63 39.85
CA GLY A 72 -50.69 12.11 39.80
C GLY A 72 -51.07 13.51 39.20
N TYR A 73 -51.77 13.51 38.04
CA TYR A 73 -52.69 14.59 37.51
C TYR A 73 -52.11 16.01 37.23
N SER A 74 -52.76 17.04 36.64
CA SER A 74 -53.99 17.27 35.81
C SER A 74 -53.92 18.69 35.17
N GLY A 75 -54.65 19.11 34.11
CA GLY A 75 -55.58 18.45 33.20
C GLY A 75 -56.85 19.29 32.84
N ALA A 76 -56.92 19.96 31.67
CA ALA A 76 -58.12 20.70 31.17
C ALA A 76 -58.16 20.89 29.63
N THR A 77 -59.36 20.88 29.01
CA THR A 77 -59.66 21.12 27.57
C THR A 77 -61.08 21.72 27.39
N PRO A 78 -61.42 22.37 26.24
CA PRO A 78 -62.15 21.70 25.13
C PRO A 78 -61.74 22.20 23.71
N GLY A 79 -62.21 21.65 22.57
CA GLY A 79 -63.24 20.63 22.32
C GLY A 79 -63.24 19.99 20.90
N TYR A 80 -64.31 19.29 20.56
CA TYR A 80 -64.54 18.34 19.43
C TYR A 80 -65.03 19.00 18.10
N PRO A 81 -65.33 18.29 16.97
CA PRO A 81 -65.35 16.82 16.67
C PRO A 81 -64.58 16.38 15.38
N GLY A 82 -64.48 15.10 14.98
CA GLY A 82 -64.78 13.81 15.66
C GLY A 82 -65.09 12.62 14.70
N ALA A 83 -64.55 11.42 15.02
CA ALA A 83 -64.83 10.05 14.44
C ALA A 83 -64.58 9.80 12.93
N GLY A 84 -64.29 8.59 12.41
CA GLY A 84 -64.03 7.23 12.95
C GLY A 84 -63.90 6.22 11.77
N GLY A 85 -63.47 4.95 11.87
CA GLY A 85 -62.92 4.15 12.97
C GLY A 85 -62.49 2.72 12.53
N SER A 86 -61.53 2.12 13.25
CA SER A 86 -61.19 0.68 13.44
C SER A 86 -61.56 -0.45 12.42
N ALA A 87 -60.51 -1.03 11.81
CA ALA A 87 -60.05 -2.43 12.00
C ALA A 87 -60.62 -3.67 11.25
N THR A 88 -59.75 -4.70 11.21
CA THR A 88 -59.94 -6.18 11.08
C THR A 88 -60.26 -6.87 9.73
N SER A 89 -59.30 -7.72 9.31
CA SER A 89 -59.40 -9.07 8.71
C SER A 89 -60.28 -9.36 7.48
N GLY A 90 -59.68 -9.99 6.46
CA GLY A 90 -60.39 -10.75 5.42
C GLY A 90 -59.45 -11.27 4.33
N ALA A 91 -59.60 -12.54 3.92
CA ALA A 91 -58.92 -13.12 2.75
C ALA A 91 -59.95 -13.41 1.65
N GLY A 92 -59.57 -13.29 0.37
CA GLY A 92 -60.46 -13.51 -0.77
C GLY A 92 -59.71 -13.56 -2.11
N SER A 93 -60.28 -14.21 -3.13
CA SER A 93 -59.53 -14.71 -4.30
C SER A 93 -60.25 -14.56 -5.65
N TYR A 94 -59.55 -14.01 -6.66
CA TYR A 94 -59.80 -14.17 -8.11
C TYR A 94 -61.20 -13.74 -8.66
N PRO A 95 -61.49 -13.81 -9.98
CA PRO A 95 -60.81 -13.09 -11.07
C PRO A 95 -61.78 -12.42 -12.12
N GLY A 96 -61.23 -11.64 -13.07
CA GLY A 96 -61.89 -11.31 -14.37
C GLY A 96 -62.27 -9.83 -14.60
N ALA A 97 -62.58 -9.36 -15.82
CA ALA A 97 -62.40 -9.96 -17.16
C ALA A 97 -62.60 -8.96 -18.35
N THR A 98 -61.75 -9.03 -19.39
CA THR A 98 -62.00 -8.66 -20.84
C THR A 98 -62.46 -7.21 -21.21
N PRO A 99 -62.69 -6.87 -22.50
CA PRO A 99 -61.80 -6.80 -23.70
C PRO A 99 -61.68 -5.34 -24.27
N GLY A 100 -61.02 -4.98 -25.39
CA GLY A 100 -60.10 -5.66 -26.33
C GLY A 100 -60.55 -5.67 -27.83
N TYR A 101 -59.95 -4.86 -28.73
CA TYR A 101 -59.99 -4.95 -30.24
C TYR A 101 -58.84 -4.08 -30.89
N PRO A 102 -58.50 -4.16 -32.22
CA PRO A 102 -57.08 -4.19 -32.67
C PRO A 102 -56.68 -3.35 -33.93
N GLY A 103 -55.42 -3.53 -34.42
CA GLY A 103 -54.92 -3.16 -35.76
C GLY A 103 -53.69 -2.20 -35.77
N GLY A 104 -52.78 -2.17 -36.76
CA GLY A 104 -52.58 -3.10 -37.89
C GLY A 104 -51.65 -2.61 -39.04
N TYR A 105 -50.32 -2.82 -38.93
CA TYR A 105 -49.30 -2.73 -40.03
C TYR A 105 -49.13 -1.35 -40.75
N PRO A 106 -48.20 -1.16 -41.74
CA PRO A 106 -46.74 -1.23 -41.55
C PRO A 106 -45.88 -0.11 -42.20
N GLY A 107 -44.78 0.28 -41.53
CA GLY A 107 -43.44 0.56 -42.11
C GLY A 107 -43.17 1.81 -42.99
N ALA A 108 -41.95 2.37 -42.90
CA ALA A 108 -41.30 3.16 -43.96
C ALA A 108 -39.78 3.39 -43.73
N ALA A 109 -39.01 3.34 -44.83
CA ALA A 109 -37.75 4.04 -45.15
C ALA A 109 -36.67 4.32 -44.07
N SER A 110 -35.52 3.65 -44.24
CA SER A 110 -34.20 4.13 -43.81
C SER A 110 -33.55 5.03 -44.88
N TYR A 111 -32.78 6.05 -44.48
CA TYR A 111 -31.87 6.80 -45.38
C TYR A 111 -30.58 7.21 -44.65
N PRO A 112 -29.39 7.07 -45.27
CA PRO A 112 -28.12 7.56 -44.70
C PRO A 112 -27.82 9.01 -45.13
N GLY A 113 -27.17 9.77 -44.26
CA GLY A 113 -26.70 11.14 -44.51
C GLY A 113 -25.44 11.45 -43.69
N ALA A 114 -24.53 12.29 -44.21
CA ALA A 114 -23.15 12.35 -43.74
C ALA A 114 -22.71 13.71 -43.18
N GLY A 115 -21.80 13.66 -42.19
CA GLY A 115 -20.71 14.62 -41.99
C GLY A 115 -21.03 15.99 -41.38
N SER A 116 -20.49 16.26 -40.18
CA SER A 116 -20.07 17.61 -39.76
C SER A 116 -19.08 17.55 -38.58
N TYR A 117 -18.42 18.68 -38.30
CA TYR A 117 -17.23 18.83 -37.46
C TYR A 117 -17.51 18.79 -35.95
N PRO A 118 -16.50 18.46 -35.10
CA PRO A 118 -16.65 18.47 -33.65
C PRO A 118 -16.72 19.90 -33.09
N SER A 119 -17.88 20.27 -32.54
CA SER A 119 -18.03 21.45 -31.68
C SER A 119 -17.99 21.04 -30.20
N GLY A 120 -17.42 21.89 -29.34
CA GLY A 120 -17.16 21.57 -27.92
C GLY A 120 -18.22 22.10 -26.94
N GLY A 121 -17.99 21.87 -25.66
CA GLY A 121 -18.57 22.69 -24.58
C GLY A 121 -20.03 22.43 -24.19
N ALA A 122 -20.49 21.17 -24.16
CA ALA A 122 -21.83 20.84 -23.68
C ALA A 122 -21.96 20.94 -22.14
N TYR A 123 -22.39 22.10 -21.64
CA TYR A 123 -22.93 22.25 -20.28
C TYR A 123 -24.31 21.56 -20.19
N PRO A 124 -24.57 20.68 -19.19
CA PRO A 124 -25.90 20.09 -19.02
C PRO A 124 -26.91 21.13 -18.50
N GLY A 125 -27.86 21.53 -19.34
CA GLY A 125 -29.00 22.37 -18.96
C GLY A 125 -29.98 21.64 -18.02
N ALA A 126 -30.67 22.40 -17.17
CA ALA A 126 -31.60 21.83 -16.19
C ALA A 126 -32.89 21.28 -16.85
N GLY A 127 -33.07 19.96 -16.84
CA GLY A 127 -34.30 19.29 -17.27
C GLY A 127 -35.12 18.77 -16.09
N TYR A 128 -36.17 19.49 -15.71
CA TYR A 128 -37.02 19.15 -14.56
C TYR A 128 -38.13 18.16 -14.96
N GLY A 129 -37.81 16.86 -15.02
CA GLY A 129 -38.73 15.79 -15.40
C GLY A 129 -39.47 15.17 -14.19
N PRO A 130 -40.80 15.32 -14.05
CA PRO A 130 -41.55 14.72 -12.95
C PRO A 130 -41.83 13.23 -13.20
N GLY A 131 -41.05 12.34 -12.57
CA GLY A 131 -41.35 10.90 -12.55
C GLY A 131 -40.15 9.96 -12.68
N SER A 132 -39.28 9.91 -11.66
CA SER A 132 -38.43 8.73 -11.45
C SER A 132 -38.25 8.46 -9.95
N ASN A 133 -38.36 7.19 -9.55
CA ASN A 133 -38.37 6.82 -8.13
C ASN A 133 -36.95 6.65 -7.58
N GLY A 134 -36.52 7.59 -6.75
CA GLY A 134 -35.78 7.30 -5.52
C GLY A 134 -34.35 6.76 -5.61
N ALA A 135 -33.78 6.54 -6.79
CA ALA A 135 -32.36 6.25 -6.95
C ALA A 135 -31.56 7.56 -6.79
N ALA A 136 -31.10 7.84 -5.58
CA ALA A 136 -30.29 9.03 -5.28
C ALA A 136 -28.95 8.97 -6.05
N ASN A 137 -28.90 9.62 -7.21
CA ASN A 137 -27.69 9.90 -7.96
C ASN A 137 -26.84 10.92 -7.20
N PHE A 138 -26.18 10.46 -6.13
CA PHE A 138 -25.05 11.17 -5.55
C PHE A 138 -24.02 11.38 -6.66
N TYR A 139 -23.87 12.63 -7.12
CA TYR A 139 -22.80 13.02 -8.02
C TYR A 139 -21.47 12.74 -7.32
N VAL A 140 -20.85 11.61 -7.65
CA VAL A 140 -19.65 11.13 -6.97
C VAL A 140 -18.48 12.01 -7.39
N TYR A 141 -18.24 13.04 -6.59
CA TYR A 141 -17.18 14.01 -6.78
C TYR A 141 -15.81 13.31 -6.85
N LYS A 142 -15.18 13.37 -8.03
CA LYS A 142 -13.90 12.74 -8.39
C LYS A 142 -12.95 13.84 -8.90
N PRO A 143 -12.33 14.64 -8.02
CA PRO A 143 -11.32 15.62 -8.40
C PRO A 143 -9.95 14.97 -8.68
N GLY A 144 -9.78 13.70 -8.29
CA GLY A 144 -8.65 12.85 -8.64
C GLY A 144 -9.07 11.43 -8.99
N ILE A 145 -8.11 10.52 -9.02
CA ILE A 145 -8.27 9.15 -9.55
C ILE A 145 -9.25 8.24 -8.79
N ILE A 146 -9.74 8.64 -7.60
CA ILE A 146 -10.66 7.87 -6.77
C ILE A 146 -11.83 8.76 -6.27
N PRO A 147 -13.00 8.18 -5.95
CA PRO A 147 -14.07 8.93 -5.30
C PRO A 147 -13.69 9.28 -3.85
N LEU A 148 -14.12 10.46 -3.37
CA LEU A 148 -13.89 10.90 -1.99
C LEU A 148 -14.89 10.23 -1.02
N ARG A 149 -14.76 8.93 -0.84
CA ARG A 149 -15.53 8.08 0.08
C ARG A 149 -14.76 6.79 0.38
N PRO A 150 -15.06 6.03 1.46
CA PRO A 150 -14.56 4.67 1.66
C PRO A 150 -14.71 3.79 0.41
N LEU A 151 -13.62 3.22 -0.09
CA LEU A 151 -13.53 2.65 -1.44
C LEU A 151 -14.21 1.29 -1.55
N SER A 152 -14.79 0.97 -2.71
CA SER A 152 -15.06 -0.42 -3.09
C SER A 152 -13.79 -1.12 -3.57
N ILE A 153 -13.84 -2.44 -3.73
CA ILE A 153 -12.75 -3.21 -4.35
C ILE A 153 -12.49 -2.79 -5.80
N GLY A 154 -13.55 -2.42 -6.53
CA GLY A 154 -13.45 -1.87 -7.89
C GLY A 154 -12.78 -0.50 -7.92
N ASP A 155 -13.13 0.40 -6.99
CA ASP A 155 -12.51 1.73 -6.89
C ASP A 155 -10.99 1.63 -6.61
N ILE A 156 -10.54 0.62 -5.84
CA ILE A 156 -9.11 0.40 -5.56
C ILE A 156 -8.36 -0.02 -6.83
N TYR A 157 -8.86 -0.99 -7.60
CA TYR A 157 -8.16 -1.42 -8.83
C TYR A 157 -8.27 -0.40 -9.97
N GLN A 158 -9.43 0.24 -10.14
CA GLN A 158 -9.57 1.35 -11.10
C GLN A 158 -8.64 2.52 -10.73
N GLY A 159 -8.57 2.87 -9.44
CA GLY A 159 -7.63 3.84 -8.91
C GLY A 159 -6.18 3.45 -9.17
N ALA A 160 -5.79 2.18 -8.96
CA ALA A 160 -4.43 1.71 -9.22
C ALA A 160 -4.02 1.86 -10.70
N PHE A 161 -4.89 1.44 -11.63
CA PHE A 161 -4.64 1.64 -13.08
C PHE A 161 -4.66 3.12 -13.48
N ALA A 162 -5.49 3.96 -12.85
CA ALA A 162 -5.51 5.40 -13.08
C ALA A 162 -4.25 6.09 -12.54
N ALA A 163 -3.73 5.68 -11.37
CA ALA A 163 -2.47 6.15 -10.81
C ALA A 163 -1.28 5.83 -11.72
N ILE A 164 -1.24 4.60 -12.26
CA ILE A 164 -0.24 4.19 -13.25
C ILE A 164 -0.35 5.07 -14.50
N LYS A 165 -1.54 5.15 -15.13
CA LYS A 165 -1.75 5.91 -16.38
C LYS A 165 -1.43 7.41 -16.26
N THR A 166 -1.69 8.00 -15.09
CA THR A 166 -1.39 9.43 -14.84
C THR A 166 0.09 9.69 -14.54
N ASN A 167 0.87 8.68 -14.14
CA ASN A 167 2.28 8.83 -13.74
C ASN A 167 3.23 7.85 -14.45
N THR A 168 2.85 7.35 -15.63
CA THR A 168 3.55 6.27 -16.36
C THR A 168 5.07 6.46 -16.39
N ARG A 169 5.53 7.66 -16.76
CA ARG A 169 6.96 8.01 -16.84
C ARG A 169 7.66 7.94 -15.48
N THR A 170 7.00 8.34 -14.40
CA THR A 170 7.55 8.36 -13.04
C THR A 170 7.56 6.97 -12.42
N MET A 171 6.43 6.24 -12.47
CA MET A 171 6.32 4.91 -11.89
C MET A 171 7.18 3.88 -12.63
N PHE A 172 7.05 3.76 -13.95
CA PHE A 172 7.88 2.83 -14.72
C PHE A 172 9.33 3.31 -14.82
N GLY A 173 9.59 4.63 -14.83
CA GLY A 173 10.97 5.17 -14.84
C GLY A 173 11.76 4.78 -13.60
N PHE A 174 11.21 4.98 -12.39
CA PHE A 174 11.86 4.52 -11.17
C PHE A 174 11.94 2.99 -11.09
N THR A 175 10.90 2.27 -11.53
CA THR A 175 10.88 0.81 -11.52
C THR A 175 11.95 0.24 -12.44
N ALA A 176 12.05 0.70 -13.68
CA ALA A 176 13.08 0.28 -14.63
C ALA A 176 14.50 0.66 -14.16
N ALA A 177 14.68 1.84 -13.56
CA ALA A 177 15.99 2.27 -13.05
C ALA A 177 16.45 1.38 -11.88
N LEU A 178 15.61 1.17 -10.85
CA LEU A 178 15.98 0.38 -9.68
C LEU A 178 16.10 -1.11 -10.00
N LEU A 179 15.16 -1.68 -10.77
CA LEU A 179 15.23 -3.09 -11.18
C LEU A 179 16.38 -3.32 -12.18
N GLY A 180 16.67 -2.38 -13.08
CA GLY A 180 17.81 -2.46 -14.00
C GLY A 180 19.16 -2.47 -13.27
N VAL A 181 19.32 -1.64 -12.23
CA VAL A 181 20.51 -1.68 -11.36
C VAL A 181 20.63 -3.02 -10.62
N VAL A 182 19.53 -3.54 -10.05
CA VAL A 182 19.54 -4.87 -9.41
C VAL A 182 19.88 -5.98 -10.40
N LEU A 183 19.32 -5.96 -11.59
CA LEU A 183 19.57 -6.94 -12.65
C LEU A 183 21.05 -6.94 -13.07
N VAL A 184 21.63 -5.76 -13.33
CA VAL A 184 23.04 -5.63 -13.71
C VAL A 184 23.97 -6.09 -12.58
N ILE A 185 23.70 -5.71 -11.33
CA ILE A 185 24.50 -6.17 -10.18
C ILE A 185 24.36 -7.70 -9.99
N SER A 186 23.17 -8.27 -10.18
CA SER A 186 22.94 -9.71 -10.02
C SER A 186 23.63 -10.54 -11.10
N ILE A 187 23.61 -10.07 -12.36
CA ILE A 187 24.35 -10.70 -13.46
C ILE A 187 25.86 -10.55 -13.26
N ALA A 188 26.35 -9.37 -12.88
CA ALA A 188 27.78 -9.14 -12.63
C ALA A 188 28.29 -9.98 -11.44
N THR A 189 27.50 -10.13 -10.38
CA THR A 189 27.82 -10.97 -9.21
C THR A 189 27.88 -12.44 -9.61
N ASN A 190 26.91 -12.93 -10.38
CA ASN A 190 26.89 -14.30 -10.89
C ASN A 190 28.10 -14.58 -11.80
N TYR A 191 28.38 -13.69 -12.75
CA TYR A 191 29.55 -13.77 -13.63
C TYR A 191 30.87 -13.79 -12.83
N ALA A 192 31.01 -12.91 -11.84
CA ALA A 192 32.20 -12.84 -10.98
C ALA A 192 32.37 -14.12 -10.15
N ILE A 193 31.30 -14.65 -9.56
CA ILE A 193 31.35 -15.93 -8.85
C ILE A 193 31.84 -17.04 -9.79
N ILE A 194 31.22 -17.21 -10.95
CA ILE A 194 31.47 -18.36 -11.83
C ILE A 194 32.84 -18.27 -12.55
N ASN A 195 33.28 -17.09 -12.94
CA ASN A 195 34.48 -16.93 -13.80
C ASN A 195 35.73 -16.46 -13.04
N LEU A 196 35.57 -15.74 -11.91
CA LEU A 196 36.70 -15.17 -11.17
C LEU A 196 36.91 -15.85 -9.81
N VAL A 197 35.85 -16.29 -9.12
CA VAL A 197 35.97 -16.98 -7.82
C VAL A 197 36.12 -18.48 -8.02
N LEU A 198 35.13 -19.13 -8.63
CA LEU A 198 34.96 -20.58 -8.70
C LEU A 198 36.19 -21.35 -9.23
N PRO A 199 36.91 -20.90 -10.29
CA PRO A 199 38.08 -21.62 -10.81
C PRO A 199 39.29 -21.62 -9.87
N ASN A 200 39.36 -20.68 -8.93
CA ASN A 200 40.46 -20.59 -7.95
C ASN A 200 40.26 -21.51 -6.74
N TYR A 201 39.06 -22.07 -6.55
CA TYR A 201 38.74 -22.95 -5.41
C TYR A 201 38.30 -24.36 -5.81
N LEU A 202 38.07 -24.62 -7.11
CA LEU A 202 37.70 -25.94 -7.63
C LEU A 202 38.77 -26.55 -8.52
N SER A 203 39.28 -27.71 -8.13
CA SER A 203 39.88 -28.66 -9.06
C SER A 203 38.78 -29.47 -9.77
N PRO A 204 38.84 -29.69 -11.10
CA PRO A 204 37.81 -30.44 -11.84
C PRO A 204 37.56 -31.87 -11.32
N ASN A 205 38.56 -32.47 -10.66
CA ASN A 205 38.52 -33.84 -10.15
C ASN A 205 38.07 -33.93 -8.67
N SER A 206 37.62 -32.84 -8.05
CA SER A 206 37.18 -32.85 -6.65
C SER A 206 35.79 -33.48 -6.50
N PRO A 207 35.60 -34.48 -5.61
CA PRO A 207 34.27 -35.05 -5.34
C PRO A 207 33.30 -34.03 -4.69
N TYR A 208 33.81 -32.91 -4.21
CA TYR A 208 33.01 -31.81 -3.64
C TYR A 208 32.66 -30.71 -4.66
N ALA A 209 33.17 -30.79 -5.91
CA ALA A 209 33.00 -29.74 -6.90
C ALA A 209 31.52 -29.39 -7.14
N THR A 210 30.68 -30.38 -7.46
CA THR A 210 29.24 -30.17 -7.70
C THR A 210 28.54 -29.51 -6.53
N ALA A 211 28.83 -29.95 -5.29
CA ALA A 211 28.22 -29.38 -4.08
C ALA A 211 28.60 -27.90 -3.87
N PHE A 212 29.86 -27.55 -4.14
CA PHE A 212 30.35 -26.17 -4.03
C PHE A 212 29.83 -25.29 -5.18
N ILE A 213 29.71 -25.81 -6.40
CA ILE A 213 29.03 -25.14 -7.53
C ILE A 213 27.59 -24.79 -7.12
N SER A 214 26.81 -25.78 -6.68
CA SER A 214 25.42 -25.57 -6.22
C SER A 214 25.33 -24.55 -5.09
N LEU A 215 26.20 -24.66 -4.07
CA LEU A 215 26.25 -23.72 -2.95
C LEU A 215 26.57 -22.29 -3.39
N SER A 216 27.54 -22.12 -4.29
CA SER A 216 27.90 -20.80 -4.85
C SER A 216 26.76 -20.19 -5.69
N GLY A 217 26.03 -21.03 -6.44
CA GLY A 217 24.79 -20.66 -7.14
C GLY A 217 23.69 -20.23 -6.18
N SER A 218 23.46 -20.96 -5.08
CA SER A 218 22.50 -20.58 -4.03
C SER A 218 22.88 -19.26 -3.35
N PHE A 219 24.16 -19.00 -3.08
CA PHE A 219 24.61 -17.70 -2.56
C PHE A 219 24.42 -16.56 -3.57
N SER A 220 24.71 -16.79 -4.86
CA SER A 220 24.45 -15.84 -5.95
C SER A 220 22.95 -15.49 -6.03
N GLN A 221 22.09 -16.52 -6.00
CA GLN A 221 20.63 -16.37 -6.06
C GLN A 221 20.08 -15.67 -4.81
N LEU A 222 20.59 -15.99 -3.62
CA LEU A 222 20.24 -15.32 -2.37
C LEU A 222 20.62 -13.82 -2.42
N GLY A 223 21.83 -13.50 -2.86
CA GLY A 223 22.29 -12.11 -3.04
C GLY A 223 21.39 -11.31 -3.98
N GLY A 224 21.08 -11.87 -5.16
CA GLY A 224 20.14 -11.26 -6.11
C GLY A 224 18.73 -11.08 -5.52
N SER A 225 18.23 -12.08 -4.77
CA SER A 225 16.91 -11.99 -4.13
C SER A 225 16.84 -10.90 -3.06
N LEU A 226 17.91 -10.68 -2.28
CA LEU A 226 17.99 -9.62 -1.28
C LEU A 226 17.98 -8.24 -1.94
N LEU A 227 18.75 -8.07 -3.03
CA LEU A 227 18.73 -6.83 -3.82
C LEU A 227 17.34 -6.56 -4.43
N GLN A 228 16.67 -7.60 -4.93
CA GLN A 228 15.31 -7.51 -5.49
C GLN A 228 14.26 -7.11 -4.43
N VAL A 229 14.37 -7.65 -3.21
CA VAL A 229 13.53 -7.23 -2.07
C VAL A 229 13.79 -5.76 -1.71
N LEU A 230 15.05 -5.33 -1.64
CA LEU A 230 15.40 -3.93 -1.35
C LEU A 230 14.87 -2.97 -2.42
N ALA A 231 14.98 -3.29 -3.72
CA ALA A 231 14.41 -2.47 -4.78
C ALA A 231 12.87 -2.40 -4.70
N THR A 232 12.20 -3.54 -4.47
CA THR A 232 10.74 -3.62 -4.28
C THR A 232 10.24 -2.68 -3.18
N VAL A 233 10.99 -2.60 -2.08
CA VAL A 233 10.71 -1.76 -0.91
C VAL A 233 10.86 -0.28 -1.20
N LEU A 234 11.95 0.10 -1.86
CA LEU A 234 12.23 1.48 -2.23
C LEU A 234 11.20 1.99 -3.26
N LEU A 235 10.82 1.12 -4.21
CA LEU A 235 9.76 1.39 -5.17
C LEU A 235 8.40 1.57 -4.50
N SER A 236 8.05 0.74 -3.51
CA SER A 236 6.80 0.93 -2.74
C SER A 236 6.73 2.33 -2.13
N GLY A 237 7.83 2.83 -1.53
CA GLY A 237 7.90 4.20 -1.00
C GLY A 237 7.73 5.29 -2.07
N LEU A 238 8.46 5.17 -3.20
CA LEU A 238 8.40 6.14 -4.31
C LEU A 238 7.00 6.18 -4.96
N ILE A 239 6.39 5.02 -5.20
CA ILE A 239 5.09 4.88 -5.86
C ILE A 239 3.97 5.42 -4.98
N VAL A 240 4.02 5.22 -3.65
CA VAL A 240 3.06 5.81 -2.70
C VAL A 240 2.95 7.33 -2.84
N VAL A 241 4.09 8.04 -3.01
CA VAL A 241 4.08 9.50 -3.20
C VAL A 241 3.34 9.87 -4.49
N ALA A 242 3.58 9.15 -5.59
CA ALA A 242 2.90 9.38 -6.85
C ALA A 242 1.38 9.12 -6.77
N VAL A 243 0.96 8.03 -6.11
CA VAL A 243 -0.46 7.74 -5.88
C VAL A 243 -1.11 8.83 -5.03
N SER A 244 -0.45 9.29 -3.96
CA SER A 244 -0.97 10.35 -3.09
C SER A 244 -1.21 11.67 -3.85
N ARG A 245 -0.30 12.06 -4.76
CA ARG A 245 -0.51 13.22 -5.65
C ARG A 245 -1.69 13.00 -6.61
N SER A 246 -1.82 11.80 -7.17
CA SER A 246 -2.88 11.41 -8.12
C SER A 246 -4.28 11.44 -7.51
N VAL A 247 -4.42 11.01 -6.25
CA VAL A 247 -5.66 11.08 -5.48
C VAL A 247 -6.11 12.54 -5.29
N LEU A 248 -5.16 13.47 -5.23
CA LEU A 248 -5.36 14.92 -5.20
C LEU A 248 -5.32 15.56 -6.61
N GLY A 249 -5.71 14.82 -7.65
CA GLY A 249 -5.83 15.31 -9.03
C GLY A 249 -4.53 15.68 -9.74
N ARG A 250 -3.36 15.49 -9.12
CA ARG A 250 -2.06 16.02 -9.60
C ARG A 250 -1.12 14.92 -10.08
N VAL A 251 -0.45 15.18 -11.20
CA VAL A 251 0.66 14.35 -11.71
C VAL A 251 1.90 14.57 -10.85
N ALA A 252 2.62 13.49 -10.54
CA ALA A 252 3.82 13.53 -9.71
C ALA A 252 5.09 13.62 -10.57
N SER A 253 5.84 14.71 -10.40
CA SER A 253 7.16 14.88 -11.03
C SER A 253 8.20 13.95 -10.38
N SER A 254 9.03 13.28 -11.19
CA SER A 254 10.06 12.37 -10.68
C SER A 254 11.04 13.05 -9.71
N LYS A 255 11.40 14.32 -9.95
CA LYS A 255 12.24 15.10 -9.03
C LYS A 255 11.56 15.26 -7.67
N GLU A 256 10.25 15.58 -7.65
CA GLU A 256 9.50 15.75 -6.41
C GLU A 256 9.35 14.43 -5.64
N VAL A 257 9.07 13.33 -6.34
CA VAL A 257 8.97 11.99 -5.75
C VAL A 257 10.30 11.56 -5.13
N TRP A 258 11.42 11.84 -5.80
CA TRP A 258 12.76 11.60 -5.23
C TRP A 258 13.03 12.46 -4.00
N GLU A 259 12.84 13.78 -4.09
CA GLU A 259 13.11 14.72 -2.99
C GLU A 259 12.30 14.40 -1.72
N ARG A 260 11.04 13.97 -1.88
CA ARG A 260 10.18 13.53 -0.76
C ARG A 260 10.59 12.17 -0.16
N THR A 261 11.23 11.30 -0.93
CA THR A 261 11.49 9.90 -0.52
C THR A 261 12.94 9.64 -0.08
N LYS A 262 13.92 10.41 -0.57
CA LYS A 262 15.36 10.19 -0.29
C LYS A 262 15.72 10.15 1.21
N SER A 263 15.07 10.99 2.02
CA SER A 263 15.23 11.02 3.49
C SER A 263 14.63 9.80 4.21
N LYS A 264 13.75 9.05 3.54
CA LYS A 264 13.11 7.82 4.04
C LYS A 264 13.74 6.54 3.48
N PHE A 265 14.77 6.63 2.65
CA PHE A 265 15.47 5.48 2.04
C PHE A 265 15.94 4.46 3.09
N LEU A 266 16.78 4.87 4.05
CA LEU A 266 17.26 4.00 5.12
C LEU A 266 16.14 3.53 6.07
N PRO A 267 15.19 4.39 6.51
CA PRO A 267 13.98 3.95 7.23
C PRO A 267 13.15 2.88 6.51
N LEU A 268 12.96 2.95 5.19
CA LEU A 268 12.21 1.96 4.41
C LEU A 268 12.93 0.62 4.35
N ILE A 269 14.26 0.62 4.20
CA ILE A 269 15.10 -0.57 4.30
C ILE A 269 15.00 -1.17 5.71
N GLY A 270 15.19 -0.37 6.76
CA GLY A 270 15.07 -0.83 8.15
C GLY A 270 13.67 -1.39 8.49
N LEU A 271 12.61 -0.78 7.96
CA LEU A 271 11.24 -1.29 8.06
C LEU A 271 11.11 -2.70 7.50
N ASN A 272 11.70 -2.95 6.32
CA ASN A 272 11.51 -4.22 5.64
C ASN A 272 12.51 -5.30 6.06
N ILE A 273 13.67 -4.93 6.60
CA ILE A 273 14.50 -5.84 7.39
C ILE A 273 13.70 -6.29 8.62
N ILE A 274 13.05 -5.37 9.35
CA ILE A 274 12.27 -5.70 10.55
C ILE A 274 11.02 -6.54 10.21
N THR A 275 10.24 -6.24 9.17
CA THR A 275 9.10 -7.10 8.78
C THR A 275 9.55 -8.46 8.23
N SER A 276 10.64 -8.52 7.47
CA SER A 276 11.22 -9.78 6.99
C SER A 276 11.76 -10.65 8.13
N ILE A 277 12.37 -10.04 9.16
CA ILE A 277 12.78 -10.75 10.38
C ILE A 277 11.54 -11.23 11.15
N ILE A 278 10.53 -10.39 11.36
CA ILE A 278 9.32 -10.76 12.13
C ILE A 278 8.55 -11.92 11.47
N SER A 279 8.39 -11.91 10.15
CA SER A 279 7.78 -13.05 9.43
C SER A 279 8.74 -14.24 9.32
N GLY A 280 10.00 -14.00 8.96
CA GLY A 280 11.02 -15.02 8.75
C GLY A 280 11.40 -15.81 10.00
N LEU A 281 11.37 -15.19 11.18
CA LEU A 281 11.58 -15.88 12.46
C LEU A 281 10.57 -17.01 12.68
N MET A 282 9.32 -16.88 12.23
CA MET A 282 8.32 -17.93 12.35
C MET A 282 8.64 -19.13 11.45
N MET A 283 9.19 -18.87 10.25
CA MET A 283 9.70 -19.92 9.37
C MET A 283 10.98 -20.57 9.91
N ILE A 284 11.91 -19.78 10.47
CA ILE A 284 13.13 -20.29 11.12
C ILE A 284 12.77 -21.18 12.32
N ILE A 285 11.82 -20.77 13.16
CA ILE A 285 11.30 -21.59 14.27
C ILE A 285 10.71 -22.90 13.73
N GLY A 286 9.89 -22.86 12.68
CA GLY A 286 9.35 -24.07 12.04
C GLY A 286 10.43 -25.02 11.52
N ILE A 287 11.49 -24.49 10.89
CA ILE A 287 12.64 -25.25 10.40
C ILE A 287 13.46 -25.86 11.55
N VAL A 288 13.74 -25.09 12.61
CA VAL A 288 14.49 -25.58 13.78
C VAL A 288 13.70 -26.67 14.51
N VAL A 289 12.40 -26.48 14.72
CA VAL A 289 11.53 -27.50 15.32
C VAL A 289 11.49 -28.76 14.45
N PHE A 290 11.41 -28.63 13.12
CA PHE A 290 11.51 -29.78 12.22
C PHE A 290 12.84 -30.54 12.38
N PHE A 291 13.99 -29.86 12.36
CA PHE A 291 15.28 -30.54 12.50
C PHE A 291 15.48 -31.18 13.88
N VAL A 292 14.93 -30.60 14.95
CA VAL A 292 14.90 -31.22 16.29
C VAL A 292 14.01 -32.47 16.29
N LEU A 293 12.82 -32.41 15.69
CA LEU A 293 11.94 -33.57 15.56
C LEU A 293 12.59 -34.68 14.73
N LEU A 294 13.18 -34.34 13.58
CA LEU A 294 13.90 -35.27 12.69
C LEU A 294 15.10 -35.93 13.40
N ALA A 295 15.87 -35.16 14.17
CA ALA A 295 16.97 -35.70 14.97
C ALA A 295 16.46 -36.65 16.06
N SER A 296 15.36 -36.31 16.75
CA SER A 296 14.75 -37.21 17.74
C SER A 296 14.25 -38.51 17.10
N ALA A 297 13.53 -38.40 15.97
CA ALA A 297 13.02 -39.50 15.16
C ALA A 297 14.09 -40.48 14.67
N ALA A 298 15.28 -39.96 14.32
CA ALA A 298 16.44 -40.76 13.94
C ALA A 298 17.16 -41.37 15.15
N SER A 299 17.17 -40.69 16.31
CA SER A 299 17.83 -41.17 17.53
C SER A 299 17.07 -42.28 18.28
N THR A 300 15.80 -42.54 17.92
CA THR A 300 14.94 -43.54 18.56
C THR A 300 14.48 -44.64 17.58
N ALA A 301 15.21 -44.88 16.50
CA ALA A 301 14.92 -45.93 15.54
C ALA A 301 15.99 -47.04 15.63
N GLU A 302 15.59 -48.20 16.15
CA GLU A 302 16.47 -49.38 16.27
C GLU A 302 16.44 -50.23 14.97
N THR A 303 15.42 -50.01 14.12
CA THR A 303 15.22 -50.72 12.86
C THR A 303 14.94 -49.77 11.68
N GLU A 304 15.23 -50.21 10.45
CA GLU A 304 14.91 -49.42 9.24
C GLU A 304 13.41 -49.14 9.10
N THR A 305 12.54 -50.07 9.53
CA THR A 305 11.08 -49.90 9.47
C THR A 305 10.60 -48.78 10.39
N GLU A 306 11.13 -48.71 11.61
CA GLU A 306 10.88 -47.59 12.53
C GLU A 306 11.45 -46.28 11.98
N LEU A 307 12.64 -46.32 11.37
CA LEU A 307 13.25 -45.16 10.73
C LEU A 307 12.36 -44.60 9.61
N PHE A 308 11.85 -45.44 8.70
CA PHE A 308 10.92 -45.01 7.66
C PHE A 308 9.58 -44.49 8.23
N GLN A 309 9.05 -45.11 9.29
CA GLN A 309 7.83 -44.64 9.97
C GLN A 309 8.05 -43.27 10.64
N ASN A 310 9.17 -43.10 11.35
CA ASN A 310 9.52 -41.86 12.03
C ASN A 310 9.86 -40.73 11.05
N LEU A 311 10.47 -41.04 9.89
CA LEU A 311 10.62 -40.11 8.76
C LEU A 311 9.26 -39.67 8.20
N GLY A 312 8.32 -40.60 8.02
CA GLY A 312 6.96 -40.29 7.57
C GLY A 312 6.22 -39.34 8.54
N ILE A 313 6.29 -39.61 9.84
CA ILE A 313 5.73 -38.73 10.89
C ILE A 313 6.43 -37.36 10.87
N SER A 314 7.75 -37.32 10.72
CA SER A 314 8.53 -36.08 10.64
C SER A 314 8.20 -35.23 9.41
N LEU A 315 7.92 -35.86 8.27
CA LEU A 315 7.48 -35.19 7.03
C LEU A 315 6.07 -34.60 7.15
N VAL A 316 5.14 -35.31 7.79
CA VAL A 316 3.81 -34.76 8.11
C VAL A 316 3.92 -33.61 9.11
N GLY A 317 4.81 -33.73 10.11
CA GLY A 317 5.16 -32.65 11.03
C GLY A 317 5.71 -31.41 10.32
N LEU A 318 6.65 -31.58 9.38
CA LEU A 318 7.17 -30.51 8.53
C LEU A 318 6.06 -29.82 7.76
N LEU A 319 5.16 -30.58 7.13
CA LEU A 319 4.06 -30.03 6.34
C LEU A 319 3.16 -29.13 7.21
N ILE A 320 2.78 -29.60 8.40
CA ILE A 320 1.95 -28.85 9.35
C ILE A 320 2.66 -27.59 9.84
N LEU A 321 3.94 -27.70 10.22
CA LEU A 321 4.77 -26.56 10.67
C LEU A 321 4.98 -25.52 9.55
N MET A 322 5.15 -25.96 8.31
CA MET A 322 5.32 -25.08 7.16
C MET A 322 4.02 -24.35 6.83
N LEU A 323 2.87 -25.05 6.81
CA LEU A 323 1.55 -24.41 6.68
C LEU A 323 1.29 -23.39 7.80
N ALA A 324 1.60 -23.73 9.06
CA ALA A 324 1.45 -22.82 10.19
C ALA A 324 2.34 -21.57 10.03
N SER A 325 3.60 -21.75 9.63
CA SER A 325 4.55 -20.65 9.37
C SER A 325 4.07 -19.74 8.23
N VAL A 326 3.51 -20.31 7.16
CA VAL A 326 2.93 -19.56 6.03
C VAL A 326 1.68 -18.78 6.45
N LEU A 327 0.79 -19.38 7.26
CA LEU A 327 -0.41 -18.72 7.77
C LEU A 327 -0.08 -17.54 8.70
N VAL A 328 0.88 -17.71 9.61
CA VAL A 328 1.36 -16.65 10.51
C VAL A 328 2.07 -15.55 9.72
N SER A 329 2.95 -15.92 8.77
CA SER A 329 3.63 -14.95 7.89
C SER A 329 2.64 -14.15 7.04
N SER A 330 1.59 -14.79 6.53
CA SER A 330 0.52 -14.14 5.77
C SER A 330 -0.29 -13.17 6.64
N TYR A 331 -0.65 -13.58 7.86
CA TYR A 331 -1.31 -12.70 8.84
C TYR A 331 -0.47 -11.45 9.13
N LEU A 332 0.82 -11.62 9.42
CA LEU A 332 1.77 -10.53 9.69
C LEU A 332 1.96 -9.62 8.47
N SER A 333 2.03 -10.20 7.27
CA SER A 333 2.12 -9.45 6.01
C SER A 333 0.88 -8.56 5.78
N ILE A 334 -0.33 -9.08 6.01
CA ILE A 334 -1.55 -8.26 5.99
C ILE A 334 -1.51 -7.16 7.06
N LYS A 335 -1.03 -7.47 8.27
CA LYS A 335 -0.94 -6.50 9.38
C LYS A 335 0.02 -5.35 9.13
N PHE A 336 1.10 -5.58 8.39
CA PHE A 336 2.13 -4.58 8.09
C PHE A 336 2.04 -4.01 6.66
N SER A 337 1.16 -4.53 5.80
CA SER A 337 0.94 -4.08 4.40
C SER A 337 0.89 -2.57 4.19
N VAL A 338 0.30 -1.81 5.13
CA VAL A 338 0.18 -0.35 5.06
C VAL A 338 1.22 0.42 5.90
N ALA A 339 2.30 -0.24 6.35
CA ALA A 339 3.40 0.40 7.07
C ALA A 339 4.31 1.25 6.15
N PRO A 340 4.67 0.82 4.92
CA PRO A 340 5.41 1.68 3.99
C PRO A 340 4.66 3.01 3.67
N PRO A 341 3.35 3.02 3.32
CA PRO A 341 2.65 4.28 3.11
C PRO A 341 2.48 5.12 4.37
N ALA A 342 2.29 4.51 5.55
CA ALA A 342 2.29 5.25 6.82
C ALA A 342 3.64 5.95 7.09
N MET A 343 4.76 5.27 6.87
CA MET A 343 6.10 5.83 7.04
C MET A 343 6.35 7.06 6.15
N VAL A 344 5.95 6.98 4.87
CA VAL A 344 6.23 8.03 3.88
C VAL A 344 5.23 9.20 4.02
N LEU A 345 3.94 8.92 4.22
CA LEU A 345 2.89 9.96 4.21
C LEU A 345 2.66 10.62 5.57
N GLU A 346 2.88 9.92 6.70
CA GLU A 346 2.84 10.51 8.05
C GLU A 346 4.24 10.82 8.60
N ASN A 347 5.28 10.72 7.76
CA ASN A 347 6.68 10.97 8.12
C ASN A 347 7.22 10.18 9.33
N LEU A 348 6.60 9.06 9.69
CA LEU A 348 6.93 8.28 10.88
C LEU A 348 8.33 7.64 10.84
N GLY A 349 8.82 7.25 12.02
CA GLY A 349 9.91 6.29 12.19
C GLY A 349 9.43 4.83 12.11
N VAL A 350 10.36 3.88 12.06
CA VAL A 350 10.08 2.47 11.73
C VAL A 350 9.04 1.82 12.65
N PHE A 351 9.30 1.79 13.97
CA PHE A 351 8.38 1.16 14.93
C PHE A 351 7.04 1.89 15.03
N ALA A 352 7.03 3.22 14.86
CA ALA A 352 5.81 4.02 14.82
C ALA A 352 4.95 3.66 13.58
N ALA A 353 5.55 3.48 12.41
CA ALA A 353 4.86 3.05 11.19
C ALA A 353 4.28 1.64 11.32
N LEU A 354 4.98 0.71 11.99
CA LEU A 354 4.47 -0.65 12.27
C LEU A 354 3.26 -0.61 13.23
N GLY A 355 3.36 0.10 14.35
CA GLY A 355 2.24 0.27 15.29
C GLY A 355 1.04 1.00 14.68
N ARG A 356 1.31 2.00 13.82
CA ARG A 356 0.30 2.72 13.03
C ARG A 356 -0.43 1.78 12.07
N SER A 357 0.32 0.97 11.32
CA SER A 357 -0.21 -0.03 10.39
C SER A 357 -1.09 -1.06 11.13
N TRP A 358 -0.63 -1.58 12.28
CA TRP A 358 -1.42 -2.50 13.11
C TRP A 358 -2.75 -1.89 13.60
N ARG A 359 -2.74 -0.60 13.99
CA ARG A 359 -3.95 0.15 14.38
C ARG A 359 -4.90 0.37 13.21
N LEU A 360 -4.38 0.68 12.02
CA LEU A 360 -5.16 0.85 10.80
C LEU A 360 -5.75 -0.48 10.28
N THR A 361 -5.03 -1.60 10.34
CA THR A 361 -5.53 -2.92 9.87
C THR A 361 -6.46 -3.64 10.85
N ARG A 362 -6.46 -3.29 12.16
CA ARG A 362 -7.38 -3.88 13.17
C ARG A 362 -8.85 -3.75 12.74
N GLY A 363 -9.62 -4.84 12.82
CA GLY A 363 -11.04 -4.88 12.45
C GLY A 363 -11.36 -4.94 10.95
N ASN A 364 -10.37 -4.80 10.05
CA ASN A 364 -10.58 -4.86 8.59
C ASN A 364 -9.87 -6.07 7.93
N PHE A 365 -9.39 -7.04 8.72
CA PHE A 365 -8.52 -8.13 8.27
C PHE A 365 -9.05 -8.88 7.05
N TRP A 366 -10.29 -9.39 7.09
CA TRP A 366 -10.88 -10.16 5.98
C TRP A 366 -10.98 -9.37 4.67
N ARG A 367 -11.27 -8.06 4.75
CA ARG A 367 -11.30 -7.15 3.59
C ARG A 367 -9.91 -6.98 2.99
N LEU A 368 -8.88 -6.75 3.82
CA LEU A 368 -7.50 -6.66 3.33
C LEU A 368 -7.02 -7.99 2.75
N LEU A 369 -7.31 -9.11 3.43
CA LEU A 369 -6.94 -10.44 3.00
C LEU A 369 -7.53 -10.76 1.62
N GLY A 370 -8.84 -10.55 1.42
CA GLY A 370 -9.48 -10.77 0.12
C GLY A 370 -8.91 -9.91 -1.00
N ILE A 371 -8.60 -8.63 -0.73
CA ILE A 371 -7.98 -7.74 -1.72
C ILE A 371 -6.53 -8.16 -2.02
N ASN A 372 -5.76 -8.58 -1.02
CA ASN A 372 -4.39 -9.05 -1.20
C ASN A 372 -4.34 -10.40 -1.94
N ILE A 373 -5.25 -11.34 -1.65
CA ILE A 373 -5.39 -12.61 -2.37
C ILE A 373 -5.74 -12.34 -3.84
N LEU A 374 -6.73 -11.49 -4.12
CA LEU A 374 -7.09 -11.15 -5.49
C LEU A 374 -5.95 -10.42 -6.23
N THR A 375 -5.23 -9.53 -5.55
CA THR A 375 -4.03 -8.88 -6.10
C THR A 375 -2.95 -9.92 -6.42
N ALA A 376 -2.70 -10.86 -5.49
CA ALA A 376 -1.72 -11.93 -5.65
C ALA A 376 -2.08 -12.86 -6.83
N ILE A 377 -3.35 -13.22 -7.01
CA ILE A 377 -3.83 -14.00 -8.17
C ILE A 377 -3.55 -13.24 -9.47
N ILE A 378 -3.92 -11.95 -9.54
CA ILE A 378 -3.68 -11.11 -10.73
C ILE A 378 -2.17 -11.04 -11.05
N THR A 379 -1.32 -10.78 -10.05
CA THR A 379 0.13 -10.68 -10.26
C THR A 379 0.79 -12.02 -10.53
N PHE A 380 0.26 -13.12 -9.98
CA PHE A 380 0.71 -14.48 -10.28
C PHE A 380 0.43 -14.84 -11.74
N MET A 381 -0.77 -14.54 -12.25
CA MET A 381 -1.11 -14.76 -13.66
C MET A 381 -0.21 -13.94 -14.61
N VAL A 382 0.18 -12.73 -14.23
CA VAL A 382 1.17 -11.93 -14.99
C VAL A 382 2.54 -12.59 -14.92
N ALA A 383 3.02 -12.97 -13.73
CA ALA A 383 4.33 -13.60 -13.56
C ALA A 383 4.44 -14.95 -14.28
N SER A 384 3.40 -15.79 -14.25
CA SER A 384 3.40 -17.11 -14.87
C SER A 384 3.53 -17.07 -16.40
N ILE A 385 3.14 -15.98 -17.05
CA ILE A 385 3.39 -15.77 -18.49
C ILE A 385 4.89 -15.64 -18.75
N PHE A 386 5.60 -14.79 -17.99
CA PHE A 386 7.05 -14.62 -18.16
C PHE A 386 7.84 -15.85 -17.72
N LEU A 387 7.40 -16.57 -16.69
CA LEU A 387 7.97 -17.86 -16.28
C LEU A 387 7.78 -18.93 -17.36
N GLY A 388 6.57 -19.11 -17.90
CA GLY A 388 6.32 -20.09 -18.96
C GLY A 388 7.12 -19.82 -20.24
N ILE A 389 7.33 -18.55 -20.61
CA ILE A 389 8.24 -18.18 -21.71
C ILE A 389 9.71 -18.51 -21.35
N THR A 390 10.13 -18.27 -20.10
CA THR A 390 11.47 -18.61 -19.61
C THR A 390 11.72 -20.12 -19.65
N GLU A 391 10.76 -20.93 -19.22
CA GLU A 391 10.82 -22.39 -19.22
C GLU A 391 10.84 -22.96 -20.65
N ALA A 392 9.98 -22.46 -21.53
CA ALA A 392 9.94 -22.88 -22.93
C ALA A 392 11.24 -22.57 -23.69
N LEU A 393 11.81 -21.38 -23.50
CA LEU A 393 13.11 -21.01 -24.07
C LEU A 393 14.26 -21.78 -23.39
N GLY A 394 14.20 -21.96 -22.08
CA GLY A 394 15.21 -22.69 -21.31
C GLY A 394 15.33 -24.15 -21.72
N ALA A 395 14.20 -24.82 -21.99
CA ALA A 395 14.18 -26.18 -22.53
C ALA A 395 14.94 -26.29 -23.88
N ILE A 396 14.84 -25.28 -24.75
CA ILE A 396 15.60 -25.24 -26.01
C ILE A 396 17.11 -25.15 -25.73
N PHE A 397 17.55 -24.30 -24.79
CA PHE A 397 18.96 -24.21 -24.42
C PHE A 397 19.51 -25.52 -23.81
N VAL A 398 18.73 -26.23 -22.98
CA VAL A 398 19.14 -27.55 -22.45
C VAL A 398 19.29 -28.59 -23.57
N VAL A 399 18.33 -28.64 -24.51
CA VAL A 399 18.34 -29.65 -25.60
C VAL A 399 19.43 -29.37 -26.64
N VAL A 400 19.72 -28.10 -26.93
CA VAL A 400 20.73 -27.71 -27.94
C VAL A 400 22.16 -27.74 -27.37
N GLY A 401 22.34 -27.42 -26.08
CA GLY A 401 23.64 -27.29 -25.43
C GLY A 401 24.11 -28.52 -24.63
N SER A 402 23.71 -29.73 -25.00
CA SER A 402 24.03 -30.96 -24.25
C SER A 402 25.24 -31.76 -24.78
N SER A 403 26.06 -31.17 -25.64
CA SER A 403 27.19 -31.84 -26.32
C SER A 403 28.43 -32.08 -25.44
N SER A 404 28.65 -31.25 -24.42
CA SER A 404 29.78 -31.38 -23.49
C SER A 404 29.45 -30.81 -22.09
N PRO A 405 30.25 -31.11 -21.05
CA PRO A 405 30.08 -30.49 -19.73
C PRO A 405 30.23 -28.96 -19.74
N GLU A 406 31.02 -28.41 -20.67
CA GLU A 406 31.20 -26.96 -20.83
C GLU A 406 29.96 -26.31 -21.46
N ASP A 407 29.37 -26.94 -22.49
CA ASP A 407 28.12 -26.50 -23.11
C ASP A 407 26.94 -26.52 -22.13
N ILE A 408 26.89 -27.53 -21.26
CA ILE A 408 25.89 -27.65 -20.19
C ILE A 408 26.02 -26.48 -19.21
N LEU A 409 27.24 -26.14 -18.78
CA LEU A 409 27.48 -25.01 -17.87
C LEU A 409 27.14 -23.66 -18.54
N ALA A 410 27.49 -23.49 -19.83
CA ALA A 410 27.12 -22.31 -20.61
C ALA A 410 25.59 -22.17 -20.76
N SER A 411 24.88 -23.27 -20.98
CA SER A 411 23.42 -23.30 -21.07
C SER A 411 22.75 -22.96 -19.74
N LEU A 412 23.23 -23.53 -18.62
CA LEU A 412 22.74 -23.19 -17.27
C LEU A 412 22.92 -21.69 -16.96
N ASN A 413 24.05 -21.10 -17.34
CA ASN A 413 24.30 -19.66 -17.17
C ASN A 413 23.36 -18.81 -18.04
N THR A 414 23.14 -19.22 -19.28
CA THR A 414 22.19 -18.57 -20.20
C THR A 414 20.76 -18.62 -19.66
N ILE A 415 20.34 -19.77 -19.13
CA ILE A 415 19.03 -19.97 -18.49
C ILE A 415 18.89 -19.10 -17.23
N TYR A 416 19.93 -18.99 -16.40
CA TYR A 416 19.92 -18.11 -15.22
C TYR A 416 19.76 -16.63 -15.62
N ILE A 417 20.54 -16.15 -16.59
CA ILE A 417 20.46 -14.77 -17.10
C ILE A 417 19.08 -14.50 -17.71
N LEU A 418 18.56 -15.41 -18.53
CA LEU A 418 17.21 -15.33 -19.09
C LEU A 418 16.15 -15.23 -17.99
N THR A 419 16.24 -16.07 -16.95
CA THR A 419 15.32 -16.06 -15.81
C THR A 419 15.36 -14.73 -15.06
N MET A 420 16.55 -14.16 -14.83
CA MET A 420 16.70 -12.85 -14.19
C MET A 420 16.10 -11.72 -15.05
N VAL A 421 16.34 -11.72 -16.36
CA VAL A 421 15.77 -10.73 -17.30
C VAL A 421 14.24 -10.83 -17.34
N MET A 422 13.69 -12.03 -17.54
CA MET A 422 12.25 -12.25 -17.67
C MET A 422 11.50 -11.97 -16.36
N SER A 423 12.07 -12.34 -15.21
CA SER A 423 11.54 -11.97 -13.89
C SER A 423 11.57 -10.45 -13.69
N THR A 424 12.64 -9.77 -14.11
CA THR A 424 12.75 -8.29 -14.05
C THR A 424 11.64 -7.63 -14.89
N ILE A 425 11.36 -8.13 -16.09
CA ILE A 425 10.28 -7.61 -16.97
C ILE A 425 8.89 -7.85 -16.33
N ALA A 426 8.67 -9.01 -15.70
CA ALA A 426 7.43 -9.26 -14.95
C ALA A 426 7.27 -8.27 -13.78
N GLN A 427 8.33 -8.06 -13.00
CA GLN A 427 8.33 -7.15 -11.85
C GLN A 427 8.19 -5.68 -12.27
N LEU A 428 8.69 -5.29 -13.45
CA LEU A 428 8.47 -3.96 -14.02
C LEU A 428 6.98 -3.63 -14.20
N LEU A 429 6.14 -4.62 -14.50
CA LEU A 429 4.68 -4.48 -14.60
C LEU A 429 3.97 -4.63 -13.24
N ILE A 430 4.43 -5.58 -12.41
CA ILE A 430 3.78 -5.96 -11.15
C ILE A 430 3.97 -4.91 -10.05
N LEU A 431 5.17 -4.34 -9.89
CA LEU A 431 5.49 -3.46 -8.76
C LEU A 431 4.70 -2.12 -8.76
N PRO A 432 4.50 -1.41 -9.89
CA PRO A 432 3.63 -0.24 -9.97
C PRO A 432 2.19 -0.55 -9.53
N PHE A 433 1.65 -1.71 -9.93
CA PHE A 433 0.29 -2.13 -9.60
C PHE A 433 0.14 -2.47 -8.10
N THR A 434 0.96 -3.39 -7.58
CA THR A 434 0.87 -3.83 -6.18
C THR A 434 1.12 -2.68 -5.21
N SER A 435 2.09 -1.80 -5.50
CA SER A 435 2.35 -0.62 -4.68
C SER A 435 1.20 0.38 -4.71
N SER A 436 0.53 0.55 -5.86
CA SER A 436 -0.65 1.41 -5.98
C SER A 436 -1.85 0.86 -5.22
N VAL A 437 -2.09 -0.46 -5.26
CA VAL A 437 -3.13 -1.12 -4.46
C VAL A 437 -2.87 -0.92 -2.95
N ASN A 438 -1.63 -1.10 -2.48
CA ASN A 438 -1.29 -0.90 -1.07
C ASN A 438 -1.40 0.58 -0.63
N ALA A 439 -1.04 1.53 -1.50
CA ALA A 439 -1.25 2.95 -1.25
C ALA A 439 -2.75 3.30 -1.12
N LEU A 440 -3.61 2.73 -1.97
CA LEU A 440 -5.05 2.96 -1.94
C LEU A 440 -5.75 2.23 -0.78
N LEU A 441 -5.26 1.05 -0.37
CA LEU A 441 -5.70 0.37 0.86
C LEU A 441 -5.40 1.21 2.11
N TYR A 442 -4.25 1.89 2.17
CA TYR A 442 -3.93 2.81 3.25
C TYR A 442 -4.88 4.02 3.29
N ILE A 443 -5.15 4.63 2.13
CA ILE A 443 -6.08 5.78 2.03
C ILE A 443 -7.52 5.36 2.38
N ASP A 444 -7.99 4.20 1.91
CA ASP A 444 -9.28 3.60 2.30
C ASP A 444 -9.38 3.39 3.82
N LEU A 445 -8.35 2.85 4.45
CA LEU A 445 -8.33 2.64 5.91
C LEU A 445 -8.36 3.95 6.69
N ARG A 446 -7.71 5.02 6.21
CA ARG A 446 -7.79 6.34 6.84
C ARG A 446 -9.17 6.98 6.63
N MET A 447 -9.78 6.89 5.45
CA MET A 447 -11.17 7.34 5.25
C MET A 447 -12.14 6.60 6.18
N ARG A 448 -12.01 5.27 6.29
CA ARG A 448 -12.88 4.41 7.14
C ARG A 448 -12.74 4.63 8.66
N LYS A 449 -11.66 5.23 9.13
CA LYS A 449 -11.35 5.33 10.57
C LYS A 449 -11.15 6.74 11.09
N GLU A 450 -10.89 7.70 10.21
CA GLU A 450 -10.35 9.01 10.58
C GLU A 450 -11.08 10.15 9.85
N GLY A 451 -12.07 9.85 8.99
CA GLY A 451 -12.84 10.86 8.27
C GLY A 451 -12.03 11.62 7.20
N LEU A 452 -10.93 11.02 6.70
CA LEU A 452 -10.08 11.61 5.66
C LEU A 452 -10.86 12.00 4.38
N ASP A 453 -12.01 11.37 4.11
CA ASP A 453 -12.88 11.78 2.99
C ASP A 453 -13.59 13.12 3.22
N VAL A 454 -13.73 13.58 4.47
CA VAL A 454 -14.17 14.94 4.81
C VAL A 454 -13.02 15.94 4.60
N GLU A 455 -11.83 15.64 5.12
CA GLU A 455 -10.62 16.49 4.91
C GLU A 455 -10.35 16.70 3.41
N LEU A 456 -10.41 15.63 2.62
CA LEU A 456 -10.19 15.67 1.17
C LEU A 456 -11.29 16.45 0.42
N ARG A 457 -12.54 16.44 0.88
CA ARG A 457 -13.61 17.24 0.26
C ARG A 457 -13.40 18.73 0.52
N ASN A 458 -13.05 19.10 1.75
CA ASN A 458 -12.81 20.49 2.13
C ASN A 458 -11.60 21.06 1.38
N ALA A 459 -10.47 20.35 1.38
CA ALA A 459 -9.23 20.80 0.73
C ALA A 459 -9.36 21.00 -0.79
N VAL A 460 -10.28 20.28 -1.46
CA VAL A 460 -10.54 20.50 -2.89
C VAL A 460 -11.61 21.58 -3.11
N ALA A 461 -12.61 21.71 -2.23
CA ALA A 461 -13.55 22.84 -2.28
C ALA A 461 -12.81 24.19 -2.13
N GLU A 462 -11.82 24.27 -1.25
CA GLU A 462 -10.91 25.41 -1.12
C GLU A 462 -10.13 25.68 -2.42
N GLN A 463 -9.67 24.63 -3.12
CA GLN A 463 -9.00 24.73 -4.43
C GLN A 463 -9.94 25.01 -5.61
N GLN A 464 -11.26 25.07 -5.40
CA GLN A 464 -12.24 25.53 -6.40
C GLN A 464 -12.79 26.93 -6.09
N ALA A 465 -12.37 27.53 -4.97
CA ALA A 465 -12.65 28.91 -4.59
C ALA A 465 -11.45 29.85 -4.85
N GLN A 466 -10.40 29.32 -5.48
CA GLN A 466 -9.16 29.99 -5.91
C GLN A 466 -9.00 29.84 -7.43
#